data_AF-A0A6G7YMT0-F1
#
_entry.id   AF-A0A6G7YMT0-F1
#
_cell.length_a   1.000
_cell.length_b   1.000
_cell.length_c   1.000
_cell.angle_alpha   90.00
_cell.angle_beta   90.00
_cell.angle_gamma   90.00
#
_symmetry.space_group_name_H-M   'P 1'
#
loop_
_entity.id
_entity.type
_entity.pdbx_description
1 polymer ?
#
loop_
_entity_poly.entity_id
_entity_poly.type
_entity_poly.pdbx_seq_one_letter_code
_entity_poly.pdbx_strand_id
1 'polypeptide(L)'
;MPMSFCLQLTGAVMRSVKFYHEQARQERAKSASTDDEVARTMHLRLAQVYEQMAYETEIQLEQKRQERASDSANQPWSKGGKDQLES
;
A
#
# COMPACT_ATOMS: atom_id res chain seq x y z
N MET A 1 29.84 2.30 2.31
CA MET A 1 28.56 3.01 2.55
C MET A 1 28.55 4.23 1.64
N PRO A 2 27.48 4.55 0.89
CA PRO A 2 26.09 4.15 1.11
C PRO A 2 25.56 3.17 0.05
N MET A 3 24.67 2.30 0.52
CA MET A 3 23.91 1.37 -0.31
C MET A 3 22.98 2.14 -1.24
N SER A 4 23.31 2.16 -2.53
CA SER A 4 22.49 2.75 -3.60
C SER A 4 21.26 1.88 -3.94
N PHE A 5 20.59 1.33 -2.93
CA PHE A 5 19.39 0.50 -3.08
C PHE A 5 18.11 1.26 -2.68
N CYS A 6 18.12 2.60 -2.84
CA CYS A 6 16.99 3.44 -2.43
C CYS A 6 16.16 4.00 -3.60
N LEU A 7 16.47 3.69 -4.86
CA LEU A 7 15.80 4.34 -6.01
C LEU A 7 15.20 3.37 -7.06
N GLN A 8 14.58 2.27 -6.63
CA GLN A 8 13.69 1.46 -7.51
C GLN A 8 12.38 1.01 -6.83
N LEU A 9 12.02 1.57 -5.68
CA LEU A 9 10.81 1.17 -4.95
C LEU A 9 9.62 2.12 -5.11
N THR A 10 9.68 3.09 -6.02
CA THR A 10 8.53 3.97 -6.31
C THR A 10 7.46 3.31 -7.19
N GLY A 11 7.78 2.18 -7.85
CA GLY A 11 6.83 1.37 -8.62
C GLY A 11 6.46 0.01 -8.00
N ALA A 12 7.15 -0.42 -6.94
CA ALA A 12 6.98 -1.76 -6.34
C ALA A 12 6.05 -1.77 -5.11
N VAL A 13 6.02 -0.68 -4.33
CA VAL A 13 5.13 -0.56 -3.15
C VAL A 13 3.66 -0.39 -3.55
N MET A 14 3.41 -0.01 -4.80
CA MET A 14 2.08 0.08 -5.42
C MET A 14 1.77 -1.13 -6.30
N ARG A 15 2.41 -2.29 -6.08
CA ARG A 15 1.79 -3.59 -6.39
C ARG A 15 0.73 -3.84 -5.31
N SER A 16 -0.30 -3.03 -5.53
CA SER A 16 -1.41 -2.59 -4.71
C SER A 16 -2.05 -3.70 -3.91
N VAL A 17 -2.52 -3.39 -2.70
CA VAL A 17 -3.72 -3.95 -2.05
C VAL A 17 -4.60 -4.86 -2.93
N LYS A 18 -4.99 -4.42 -4.14
CA LYS A 18 -5.74 -5.21 -5.14
C LYS A 18 -5.09 -6.56 -5.51
N PHE A 19 -3.77 -6.60 -5.69
CA PHE A 19 -2.99 -7.83 -5.94
C PHE A 19 -3.14 -8.81 -4.79
N TYR A 20 -2.98 -8.35 -3.55
CA TYR A 20 -3.12 -9.19 -2.37
C TYR A 20 -4.56 -9.70 -2.21
N HIS A 21 -5.57 -8.85 -2.40
CA HIS A 21 -6.98 -9.29 -2.43
C HIS A 21 -7.26 -10.31 -3.53
N GLU A 22 -6.70 -10.11 -4.73
CA GLU A 22 -6.86 -11.03 -5.85
C GLU A 22 -6.19 -12.38 -5.57
N GLN A 23 -4.99 -12.39 -5.00
CA GLN A 23 -4.31 -13.63 -4.59
C GLN A 23 -5.09 -14.36 -3.49
N ALA A 24 -5.61 -13.64 -2.49
CA ALA A 24 -6.45 -14.24 -1.46
C ALA A 24 -7.70 -14.90 -2.06
N ARG A 25 -8.35 -14.25 -3.03
CA ARG A 25 -9.50 -14.80 -3.74
C ARG A 25 -9.13 -16.05 -4.55
N GLN A 26 -8.00 -16.03 -5.24
CA GLN A 26 -7.52 -17.17 -6.02
C GLN A 26 -7.21 -18.38 -5.14
N GLU A 27 -6.56 -18.18 -3.99
CA GLU A 27 -6.27 -19.27 -3.06
C GLU A 27 -7.53 -19.85 -2.43
N ARG A 28 -8.55 -19.03 -2.12
CA ARG A 28 -9.87 -19.55 -1.72
C ARG A 28 -10.53 -20.37 -2.81
N ALA A 29 -10.49 -19.90 -4.06
CA ALA A 29 -11.05 -20.65 -5.18
C ALA A 29 -10.36 -22.00 -5.35
N LYS A 30 -9.02 -22.05 -5.25
CA LYS A 30 -8.26 -23.31 -5.24
C LYS A 30 -8.71 -24.23 -4.12
N SER A 31 -8.82 -23.71 -2.88
CA SER A 31 -9.28 -24.49 -1.72
C SER A 31 -10.66 -25.14 -1.92
N ALA A 32 -11.57 -24.44 -2.61
CA ALA A 32 -12.92 -24.94 -2.89
C ALA A 32 -12.92 -26.07 -3.95
N SER A 33 -11.91 -26.12 -4.82
CA SER A 33 -11.70 -27.19 -5.79
C SER A 33 -10.76 -28.31 -5.30
N THR A 34 -10.26 -28.23 -4.07
CA THR A 34 -9.32 -29.21 -3.50
C THR A 34 -10.03 -30.21 -2.61
N ASP A 35 -9.90 -31.49 -2.96
CA ASP A 35 -10.47 -32.61 -2.19
C ASP A 35 -9.59 -33.02 -1.00
N ASP A 36 -8.26 -32.86 -1.11
CA ASP A 36 -7.32 -33.14 -0.03
C ASP A 36 -7.44 -32.10 1.10
N GLU A 37 -7.75 -32.56 2.32
CA GLU A 37 -8.03 -31.70 3.47
C GLU A 37 -6.80 -30.90 3.92
N VAL A 38 -5.60 -31.48 3.78
CA VAL A 38 -4.34 -30.81 4.14
C VAL A 38 -4.04 -29.68 3.15
N ALA A 39 -4.13 -29.95 1.85
CA ALA A 39 -3.95 -28.97 0.79
C ALA A 39 -5.02 -27.87 0.85
N ARG A 40 -6.28 -28.21 1.15
CA ARG A 40 -7.34 -27.22 1.40
C ARG A 40 -6.96 -26.28 2.53
N THR A 41 -6.46 -26.83 3.64
CA THR A 41 -6.02 -26.04 4.80
C THR A 41 -4.84 -25.12 4.44
N MET A 42 -3.89 -25.59 3.63
CA MET A 42 -2.78 -24.77 3.15
C MET A 42 -3.26 -23.59 2.29
N HIS A 43 -4.15 -23.83 1.33
CA HIS A 43 -4.73 -22.77 0.50
C HIS A 43 -5.50 -21.72 1.33
N LEU A 44 -6.26 -22.16 2.34
CA LEU A 44 -6.96 -21.24 3.24
C LEU A 44 -6.00 -20.39 4.07
N ARG A 45 -4.91 -20.97 4.58
CA ARG A 45 -3.87 -20.21 5.31
C ARG A 45 -3.17 -19.21 4.39
N LEU A 46 -2.84 -19.59 3.16
CA LEU A 46 -2.25 -18.69 2.18
C LEU A 46 -3.19 -17.52 1.86
N ALA A 47 -4.49 -17.78 1.71
CA ALA A 47 -5.49 -16.74 1.52
C ALA A 47 -5.49 -15.73 2.69
N GLN A 48 -5.45 -16.21 3.94
CA GLN A 48 -5.39 -15.35 5.13
C GLN A 48 -4.13 -14.48 5.16
N VAL A 49 -2.98 -15.04 4.79
CA VAL A 49 -1.72 -14.28 4.71
C VAL A 49 -1.84 -13.15 3.69
N TYR A 50 -2.40 -13.42 2.51
CA TYR A 50 -2.60 -12.37 1.51
C TYR A 50 -3.58 -11.28 1.98
N GLU A 51 -4.65 -11.62 2.70
CA GLU A 51 -5.55 -10.61 3.28
C GLU A 51 -4.87 -9.73 4.32
N GLN A 52 -4.03 -10.33 5.18
CA GLN A 52 -3.27 -9.57 6.16
C GLN A 52 -2.31 -8.58 5.46
N MET A 53 -1.61 -9.03 4.41
CA MET A 53 -0.75 -8.16 3.61
C MET A 53 -1.52 -7.02 2.95
N ALA A 54 -2.74 -7.28 2.47
CA ALA A 54 -3.62 -6.25 1.92
C ALA A 54 -3.98 -5.20 2.98
N TYR A 55 -4.40 -5.64 4.17
CA TYR A 55 -4.79 -4.78 5.28
C TYR A 55 -3.63 -3.91 5.78
N GLU A 56 -2.44 -4.50 5.99
CA GLU A 56 -1.25 -3.75 6.39
C GLU A 56 -0.86 -2.70 5.35
N THR A 57 -1.00 -3.03 4.06
CA THR A 57 -0.74 -2.09 2.97
C THR A 57 -1.77 -0.95 2.95
N GLU A 58 -3.05 -1.23 3.21
CA GLU A 58 -4.10 -0.21 3.33
C GLU A 58 -3.82 0.77 4.48
N ILE A 59 -3.40 0.25 5.65
CA ILE A 59 -3.01 1.09 6.79
C ILE A 59 -1.85 2.01 6.42
N GLN A 60 -0.79 1.47 5.81
CA GLN A 60 0.38 2.27 5.43
C GLN A 60 0.02 3.35 4.40
N LEU A 61 -0.90 3.06 3.48
CA LEU A 61 -1.40 4.05 2.52
C LEU A 61 -2.18 5.15 3.23
N GLU A 62 -3.02 4.81 4.21
CA GLU A 62 -3.80 5.78 4.95
C GLU A 62 -2.91 6.68 5.83
N GLN A 63 -1.93 6.11 6.51
CA GLN A 63 -0.93 6.87 7.26
C GLN A 63 -0.19 7.87 6.35
N LYS A 64 0.26 7.42 5.17
CA LYS A 64 0.90 8.32 4.19
C LYS A 64 -0.04 9.42 3.67
N ARG A 65 -1.34 9.15 3.53
CA ARG A 65 -2.33 10.17 3.15
C ARG A 65 -2.48 11.21 4.25
N GLN A 66 -2.56 10.78 5.51
CA GLN A 66 -2.65 11.68 6.66
C GLN A 66 -1.40 12.53 6.83
N GLU A 67 -0.21 11.95 6.66
CA GLU A 67 1.07 12.68 6.67
C GLU A 67 1.09 13.75 5.57
N ARG A 68 0.69 13.42 4.33
CA ARG A 68 0.63 14.40 3.23
C ARG A 68 -0.41 15.48 3.45
N ALA A 69 -1.58 15.13 4.01
CA ALA A 69 -2.61 16.11 4.34
C ALA A 69 -2.14 17.06 5.44
N SER A 70 -1.40 16.53 6.43
CA SER A 70 -0.83 17.31 7.53
C SER A 70 0.32 18.20 7.07
N ASP A 71 1.20 17.71 6.19
CA ASP A 71 2.28 18.49 5.57
C ASP A 71 1.70 19.60 4.68
N SER A 72 0.68 19.28 3.88
CA SER A 72 -0.06 20.27 3.08
C SER A 72 -0.78 21.32 3.93
N ALA A 73 -1.28 20.95 5.12
CA ALA A 73 -1.94 21.88 6.04
C ALA A 73 -0.94 22.75 6.83
N ASN A 74 0.32 22.33 6.93
CA ASN A 74 1.36 22.99 7.70
C ASN A 74 2.33 23.83 6.84
N GLN A 75 2.00 24.12 5.57
CA GLN A 75 2.74 25.06 4.73
C GLN A 75 2.19 26.50 4.87
N PRO A 76 2.88 27.42 5.58
CA PRO A 76 2.37 28.77 5.87
C PRO A 76 2.51 29.78 4.71
N TRP A 77 3.08 29.38 3.55
CA TRP A 77 3.58 30.32 2.54
C TRP A 77 2.67 30.58 1.34
N SER A 78 1.39 30.20 1.38
CA SER A 78 0.40 30.76 0.42
C SER A 78 0.00 32.21 0.73
N LYS A 79 0.71 32.89 1.63
CA LYS A 79 0.73 34.36 1.73
C LYS A 79 2.14 34.88 1.46
N GLY A 80 2.41 35.27 0.22
CA GLY A 80 3.63 36.00 -0.09
C GLY A 80 4.01 35.94 -1.56
N GLY A 81 3.40 36.79 -2.39
CA GLY A 81 3.89 36.96 -3.74
C GLY A 81 3.09 37.95 -4.57
N LYS A 82 3.59 39.19 -4.62
CA LYS A 82 3.19 40.34 -5.48
C LYS A 82 1.94 41.03 -4.94
N ASP A 83 2.02 42.23 -4.37
CA ASP A 83 2.51 43.43 -5.04
C ASP A 83 3.45 44.27 -4.15
N GLN A 84 4.73 44.23 -4.49
CA GLN A 84 5.65 45.33 -4.23
C GLN A 84 5.69 46.13 -5.53
N LEU A 85 4.76 47.08 -5.69
CA LEU A 85 4.85 48.10 -6.72
C LEU A 85 5.63 49.26 -6.10
N GLU A 86 6.93 49.26 -6.34
CA GLU A 86 7.72 50.50 -6.29
C GLU A 86 7.26 51.39 -7.46
N SER A 87 6.66 52.54 -7.16
CA SER A 87 7.16 53.87 -7.52
C SER A 87 6.08 54.94 -7.37
#